data_AF-A0A448ICW1-F1
#
_entry.id   AF-A0A448ICW1-F1
#
_cell.length_a   1.000
_cell.length_b   1.000
_cell.length_c   1.000
_cell.angle_alpha   90.00
_cell.angle_beta   90.00
_cell.angle_gamma   90.00
#
_symmetry.space_group_name_H-M   'P 1'
#
loop_
_entity.id
_entity.type
_entity.pdbx_description
1 polymer ?
#
loop_
_entity_poly.entity_id
_entity_poly.type
_entity_poly.pdbx_seq_one_letter_code
_entity_poly.pdbx_strand_id
1 'polypeptide(L)'
;MRSARQVFSELGYDAATFQAIALRADLTRPAINHYFPNKRALFAEVVDRTNALVIAAGVERAGAATTLVGRLEAFIMAAVQADSEDRSAAAFLVAAVLETQRHPELRQDDNDGLEASRKFVTWAVNEAIETGELTTDTDIASLVEMLVAVLWGMGFYAGFVGSHEQLEQIADQLKLLLENRLWHLKPAE
;
A
#
# COMPACT_ATOMS: atom_id res chain seq x y z
N MET A 1 -5.26 16.22 -6.46
CA MET A 1 -5.10 14.84 -5.94
C MET A 1 -4.02 14.74 -4.88
N ARG A 2 -2.75 15.06 -5.17
CA ARG A 2 -1.67 15.13 -4.16
C ARG A 2 -2.06 15.87 -2.87
N SER A 3 -2.51 17.12 -2.97
CA SER A 3 -2.92 17.91 -1.79
C SER A 3 -4.07 17.27 -1.00
N ALA A 4 -4.99 16.56 -1.68
CA ALA A 4 -6.08 15.86 -1.01
C ALA A 4 -5.54 14.63 -0.24
N ARG A 5 -4.66 13.84 -0.86
CA ARG A 5 -3.95 12.72 -0.19
C ARG A 5 -3.27 13.20 1.08
N GLN A 6 -2.44 14.25 0.96
CA GLN A 6 -1.73 14.85 2.09
C GLN A 6 -2.68 15.28 3.21
N VAL A 7 -3.73 16.04 2.89
CA VAL A 7 -4.68 16.51 3.91
C VAL A 7 -5.41 15.34 4.58
N PHE A 8 -5.86 14.34 3.83
CA PHE A 8 -6.52 13.17 4.42
C PHE A 8 -5.56 12.31 5.25
N SER A 9 -4.31 12.10 4.80
CA SER A 9 -3.33 11.31 5.55
C SER A 9 -2.83 12.02 6.81
N GLU A 10 -2.75 13.35 6.79
CA GLU A 10 -2.29 14.16 7.93
C GLU A 10 -3.40 14.41 8.97
N LEU A 11 -4.63 14.69 8.52
CA LEU A 11 -5.73 15.12 9.39
C LEU A 11 -6.76 14.01 9.68
N GLY A 12 -6.75 12.92 8.91
CA GLY A 12 -7.84 11.94 8.90
C GLY A 12 -9.07 12.42 8.12
N TYR A 13 -10.05 11.53 7.92
CA TYR A 13 -11.23 11.84 7.12
C TYR A 13 -12.07 12.95 7.75
N ASP A 14 -12.33 12.89 9.06
CA ASP A 14 -13.22 13.81 9.75
C ASP A 14 -12.75 15.27 9.73
N ALA A 15 -11.48 15.50 10.10
CA ALA A 15 -10.91 16.84 10.16
C ALA A 15 -10.49 17.41 8.80
N ALA A 16 -10.36 16.56 7.77
CA ALA A 16 -10.12 17.03 6.41
C ALA A 16 -11.31 17.85 5.88
N THR A 17 -11.03 19.07 5.43
CA THR A 17 -12.05 19.97 4.86
C THR A 17 -11.67 20.39 3.44
N PHE A 18 -12.68 20.70 2.62
CA PHE A 18 -12.46 21.31 1.31
C PHE A 18 -11.66 22.60 1.39
N GLN A 19 -11.79 23.36 2.48
CA GLN A 19 -11.00 24.57 2.67
C GLN A 19 -9.51 24.26 2.88
N ALA A 20 -9.18 23.25 3.70
CA ALA A 20 -7.81 22.82 3.92
C ALA A 20 -7.17 22.28 2.63
N ILE A 21 -7.93 21.50 1.85
CA ILE A 21 -7.46 20.97 0.56
C ILE A 21 -7.29 22.10 -0.46
N ALA A 22 -8.22 23.04 -0.54
CA ALA A 22 -8.15 24.19 -1.44
C ALA A 22 -6.92 25.04 -1.15
N LEU A 23 -6.70 25.39 0.12
CA LEU A 23 -5.56 26.17 0.56
C LEU A 23 -4.23 25.48 0.22
N ARG A 24 -4.15 24.15 0.38
CA ARG A 24 -2.94 23.38 0.05
C ARG A 24 -2.74 23.14 -1.44
N ALA A 25 -3.81 23.18 -2.23
CA ALA A 25 -3.76 23.03 -3.68
C ALA A 25 -3.55 24.37 -4.42
N ASP A 26 -3.44 25.48 -3.69
CA ASP A 26 -3.49 26.85 -4.25
C ASP A 26 -4.73 27.08 -5.12
N LEU A 27 -5.86 26.56 -4.64
CA LEU A 27 -7.18 26.67 -5.28
C LEU A 27 -8.16 27.40 -4.36
N THR A 28 -9.25 27.87 -4.96
CA THR A 28 -10.38 28.40 -4.18
C THR A 28 -11.32 27.26 -3.77
N ARG A 29 -12.01 27.42 -2.63
CA ARG A 29 -13.03 26.44 -2.20
C ARG A 29 -14.15 26.22 -3.24
N PRO A 30 -14.68 27.26 -3.91
CA PRO A 30 -15.63 27.08 -5.01
C PRO A 30 -15.09 26.20 -6.16
N ALA A 31 -13.79 26.29 -6.48
CA ALA A 31 -13.19 25.45 -7.50
C ALA A 31 -13.26 23.95 -7.13
N ILE A 32 -12.99 23.58 -5.88
CA ILE A 32 -13.12 22.17 -5.44
C ILE A 32 -14.59 21.72 -5.46
N ASN A 33 -15.51 22.54 -4.97
CA ASN A 33 -16.96 22.25 -4.99
C ASN A 33 -17.50 22.01 -6.40
N HIS A 34 -16.89 22.60 -7.42
CA HIS A 34 -17.28 22.37 -8.81
C HIS A 34 -16.98 20.93 -9.26
N TYR A 35 -15.87 20.35 -8.81
CA TYR A 35 -15.47 18.98 -9.18
C TYR A 35 -16.09 17.91 -8.29
N PHE A 36 -16.31 18.21 -7.00
CA PHE A 36 -16.73 17.20 -6.03
C PHE A 36 -17.99 17.64 -5.30
N PRO A 37 -19.10 16.87 -5.40
CA PRO A 37 -20.37 17.24 -4.77
C PRO A 37 -20.32 17.16 -3.24
N ASN A 38 -19.42 16.35 -2.67
CA ASN A 38 -19.23 16.21 -1.22
C ASN A 38 -17.86 15.58 -0.89
N LYS A 39 -17.49 15.60 0.41
CA LYS A 39 -16.22 15.05 0.92
C LYS A 39 -16.05 13.56 0.64
N ARG A 40 -17.13 12.78 0.72
CA ARG A 40 -17.10 11.34 0.46
C ARG A 40 -16.76 11.04 -1.00
N ALA A 41 -17.34 11.79 -1.94
CA ALA A 41 -17.04 11.67 -3.37
C ALA A 41 -15.58 12.03 -3.67
N LEU A 42 -15.05 13.08 -3.03
CA LEU A 42 -13.63 13.41 -3.15
C LEU A 42 -12.74 12.31 -2.56
N PHE A 43 -13.07 11.79 -1.37
CA PHE A 43 -12.30 10.72 -0.74
C PHE A 43 -12.26 9.46 -1.60
N ALA A 44 -13.41 9.02 -2.10
CA ALA A 44 -13.54 7.90 -3.04
C ALA A 44 -12.64 8.07 -4.28
N GLU A 45 -12.73 9.21 -4.96
CA GLU A 45 -11.87 9.48 -6.13
C GLU A 45 -10.37 9.45 -5.79
N VAL A 46 -10.00 9.91 -4.58
CA VAL A 46 -8.60 9.87 -4.12
C VAL A 46 -8.17 8.43 -3.81
N VAL A 47 -9.05 7.60 -3.23
CA VAL A 47 -8.82 6.14 -3.05
C VAL A 47 -8.60 5.47 -4.39
N ASP A 48 -9.52 5.63 -5.33
CA ASP A 48 -9.48 5.00 -6.65
C ASP A 48 -8.17 5.32 -7.38
N ARG A 49 -7.82 6.61 -7.44
CA ARG A 49 -6.57 7.04 -8.10
C ARG A 49 -5.32 6.56 -7.38
N THR A 50 -5.35 6.47 -6.06
CA THR A 50 -4.17 6.04 -5.30
C THR A 50 -3.98 4.52 -5.42
N ASN A 51 -5.06 3.75 -5.38
CA ASN A 51 -5.03 2.31 -5.64
C ASN A 51 -4.52 2.01 -7.06
N ALA A 52 -4.98 2.75 -8.07
CA ALA A 52 -4.48 2.60 -9.43
C ALA A 52 -2.97 2.92 -9.52
N LEU A 53 -2.52 4.00 -8.88
CA LEU A 53 -1.12 4.42 -8.91
C LEU A 53 -0.17 3.45 -8.23
N VAL A 54 -0.59 2.83 -7.12
CA VAL A 54 0.31 2.03 -6.27
C VAL A 54 0.01 0.55 -6.37
N ILE A 55 -1.24 0.14 -6.10
CA ILE A 55 -1.61 -1.27 -6.01
C ILE A 55 -1.68 -1.88 -7.41
N ALA A 56 -2.45 -1.29 -8.33
CA ALA A 56 -2.58 -1.85 -9.69
C ALA A 56 -1.24 -1.84 -10.43
N ALA A 57 -0.51 -0.73 -10.38
CA ALA A 57 0.85 -0.65 -10.94
C ALA A 57 1.82 -1.64 -10.28
N GLY A 58 1.70 -1.86 -8.96
CA GLY A 58 2.49 -2.86 -8.24
C GLY A 58 2.20 -4.29 -8.69
N VAL A 59 0.91 -4.64 -8.84
CA VAL A 59 0.50 -5.95 -9.37
C VAL A 59 1.02 -6.15 -10.79
N GLU A 60 0.89 -5.14 -11.66
CA GLU A 60 1.38 -5.20 -13.04
C GLU A 60 2.89 -5.45 -13.09
N ARG A 61 3.67 -4.67 -12.35
CA ARG A 61 5.14 -4.83 -12.28
C ARG A 61 5.55 -6.18 -11.70
N ALA A 62 4.86 -6.62 -10.65
CA ALA A 62 5.11 -7.92 -10.06
C ALA A 62 4.80 -9.06 -11.05
N GLY A 63 3.83 -8.90 -11.95
CA GLY A 63 3.52 -9.88 -12.99
C GLY A 63 4.69 -10.24 -13.92
N ALA A 64 5.72 -9.39 -14.02
CA ALA A 64 6.92 -9.67 -14.80
C ALA A 64 7.94 -10.57 -14.07
N ALA A 65 7.81 -10.75 -12.74
CA ALA A 65 8.71 -11.58 -11.96
C ALA A 65 8.26 -13.05 -11.93
N THR A 66 9.23 -13.96 -11.93
CA THR A 66 9.02 -15.42 -12.02
C THR A 66 9.16 -16.16 -10.68
N THR A 67 9.51 -15.45 -9.61
CA THR A 67 9.67 -16.01 -8.26
C THR A 67 8.75 -15.29 -7.28
N LEU A 68 8.28 -15.99 -6.23
CA LEU A 68 7.48 -15.41 -5.16
C LEU A 68 8.17 -14.18 -4.55
N VAL A 69 9.45 -14.32 -4.18
CA VAL A 69 10.21 -13.22 -3.59
C VAL A 69 10.35 -12.06 -4.56
N GLY A 70 10.62 -12.34 -5.84
CA GLY A 70 10.75 -11.30 -6.87
C GLY A 70 9.42 -10.55 -7.11
N ARG A 71 8.28 -11.25 -7.04
CA ARG A 71 6.96 -10.62 -7.13
C ARG A 71 6.66 -9.72 -5.95
N LEU A 72 6.93 -10.17 -4.72
CA LEU A 72 6.75 -9.38 -3.51
C LEU A 72 7.67 -8.15 -3.51
N GLU A 73 8.93 -8.33 -3.90
CA GLU A 73 9.91 -7.24 -4.07
C GLU A 73 9.43 -6.21 -5.10
N ALA A 74 9.04 -6.65 -6.30
CA ALA A 74 8.54 -5.76 -7.34
C ALA A 74 7.28 -4.98 -6.91
N PHE A 75 6.39 -5.62 -6.17
CA PHE A 75 5.20 -4.97 -5.61
C PHE A 75 5.59 -3.90 -4.57
N ILE A 76 6.49 -4.21 -3.64
CA ILE A 76 6.99 -3.25 -2.64
C ILE A 76 7.67 -2.08 -3.34
N MET A 77 8.56 -2.36 -4.31
CA MET A 77 9.30 -1.33 -5.05
C MET A 77 8.40 -0.43 -5.89
N ALA A 78 7.22 -0.88 -6.29
CA ALA A 78 6.23 0.00 -6.90
C ALA A 78 5.71 1.07 -5.92
N ALA A 79 5.51 0.71 -4.65
CA ALA A 79 5.19 1.67 -3.60
C ALA A 79 6.37 2.61 -3.28
N VAL A 80 7.61 2.09 -3.28
CA VAL A 80 8.84 2.88 -3.08
C VAL A 80 9.05 3.91 -4.20
N GLN A 81 8.77 3.55 -5.45
CA GLN A 81 8.88 4.48 -6.58
C GLN A 81 7.73 5.50 -6.62
N ALA A 82 6.52 5.10 -6.22
CA ALA A 82 5.45 6.07 -6.02
C ALA A 82 5.79 7.08 -4.91
N ASP A 83 6.57 6.68 -3.90
CA ASP A 83 7.05 7.54 -2.81
C ASP A 83 8.05 8.61 -3.26
N SER A 84 9.00 8.28 -4.15
CA SER A 84 9.98 9.26 -4.67
C SER A 84 9.33 10.37 -5.49
N GLU A 85 8.20 10.09 -6.14
CA GLU A 85 7.40 11.08 -6.84
C GLU A 85 6.39 11.79 -5.92
N ASP A 86 5.84 11.08 -4.93
CA ASP A 86 4.84 11.57 -3.99
C ASP A 86 4.58 10.62 -2.79
N ARG A 87 5.33 10.80 -1.69
CA ARG A 87 5.12 10.11 -0.40
C ARG A 87 3.67 10.09 0.11
N SER A 88 2.85 11.06 -0.28
CA SER A 88 1.44 11.08 0.14
C SER A 88 0.63 9.91 -0.41
N ALA A 89 1.08 9.22 -1.47
CA ALA A 89 0.40 8.04 -2.00
C ALA A 89 0.39 6.88 -1.00
N ALA A 90 1.58 6.46 -0.54
CA ALA A 90 1.71 5.38 0.44
C ALA A 90 1.05 5.74 1.77
N ALA A 91 1.28 6.96 2.26
CA ALA A 91 0.66 7.45 3.49
C ALA A 91 -0.87 7.44 3.42
N PHE A 92 -1.43 7.87 2.28
CA PHE A 92 -2.88 7.89 2.09
C PHE A 92 -3.49 6.50 1.98
N LEU A 93 -2.84 5.51 1.37
CA LEU A 93 -3.38 4.14 1.33
C LEU A 93 -3.57 3.55 2.73
N VAL A 94 -2.55 3.70 3.57
CA VAL A 94 -2.58 3.24 4.96
C VAL A 94 -3.64 4.00 5.75
N ALA A 95 -3.69 5.32 5.61
CA ALA A 95 -4.72 6.13 6.24
C ALA A 95 -6.12 5.70 5.77
N ALA A 96 -6.35 5.52 4.47
CA ALA A 96 -7.66 5.20 3.91
C ALA A 96 -8.21 3.87 4.42
N VAL A 97 -7.36 2.85 4.60
CA VAL A 97 -7.77 1.59 5.23
C VAL A 97 -8.20 1.82 6.69
N LEU A 98 -7.40 2.57 7.46
CA LEU A 98 -7.75 2.88 8.85
C LEU A 98 -9.04 3.72 8.96
N GLU A 99 -9.24 4.68 8.06
CA GLU A 99 -10.45 5.50 8.00
C GLU A 99 -11.67 4.64 7.61
N THR A 100 -11.52 3.67 6.70
CA THR A 100 -12.60 2.75 6.33
C THR A 100 -13.01 1.83 7.49
N GLN A 101 -12.06 1.45 8.36
CA GLN A 101 -12.37 0.72 9.59
C GLN A 101 -13.15 1.56 10.61
N ARG A 102 -12.88 2.87 10.67
CA ARG A 102 -13.58 3.83 11.55
C ARG A 102 -14.94 4.25 10.98
N HIS A 103 -15.04 4.32 9.67
CA HIS A 103 -16.19 4.78 8.90
C HIS A 103 -16.55 3.73 7.84
N PRO A 104 -17.30 2.67 8.21
CA PRO A 104 -17.67 1.59 7.29
C PRO A 104 -18.41 2.08 6.03
N GLU A 105 -19.09 3.24 6.09
CA GLU A 105 -19.75 3.89 4.96
C GLU A 105 -18.80 4.44 3.89
N LEU A 106 -17.49 4.52 4.18
CA LEU A 106 -16.45 4.87 3.21
C LEU A 106 -15.95 3.67 2.42
N ARG A 107 -16.31 2.44 2.83
CA ARG A 107 -15.91 1.22 2.14
C ARG A 107 -16.45 1.24 0.72
N GLN A 108 -15.58 0.99 -0.25
CA GLN A 108 -15.94 0.80 -1.65
C GLN A 108 -15.62 -0.63 -2.02
N ASP A 109 -16.64 -1.42 -2.37
CA ASP A 109 -16.48 -2.85 -2.62
C ASP A 109 -15.50 -3.16 -3.76
N ASP A 110 -15.40 -2.27 -4.76
CA ASP A 110 -14.54 -2.46 -5.93
C ASP A 110 -13.11 -1.93 -5.75
N ASN A 111 -12.83 -1.10 -4.74
CA ASN A 111 -11.57 -0.36 -4.59
C ASN A 111 -11.00 -0.45 -3.17
N ASP A 112 -11.06 -1.63 -2.57
CA ASP A 112 -10.38 -1.93 -1.31
C ASP A 112 -8.93 -2.39 -1.58
N GLY A 113 -7.97 -1.50 -1.29
CA GLY A 113 -6.54 -1.78 -1.49
C GLY A 113 -6.02 -2.95 -0.66
N LEU A 114 -6.63 -3.23 0.51
CA LEU A 114 -6.25 -4.36 1.36
C LEU A 114 -6.68 -5.67 0.71
N GLU A 115 -7.92 -5.73 0.22
CA GLU A 115 -8.44 -6.90 -0.50
C GLU A 115 -7.69 -7.14 -1.82
N ALA A 116 -7.35 -6.08 -2.57
CA ALA A 116 -6.55 -6.21 -3.78
C ALA A 116 -5.14 -6.78 -3.49
N SER A 117 -4.47 -6.27 -2.45
CA SER A 117 -3.17 -6.79 -2.03
C SER A 117 -3.26 -8.24 -1.57
N ARG A 118 -4.30 -8.60 -0.80
CA ARG A 118 -4.55 -9.97 -0.36
C ARG A 118 -4.76 -10.93 -1.52
N LYS A 119 -5.57 -10.54 -2.52
CA LYS A 119 -5.77 -11.32 -3.74
C LYS A 119 -4.47 -11.55 -4.49
N PHE A 120 -3.65 -10.51 -4.64
CA PHE A 120 -2.33 -10.61 -5.27
C PHE A 120 -1.40 -11.57 -4.52
N VAL A 121 -1.25 -11.42 -3.20
CA VAL A 121 -0.39 -12.30 -2.39
C VAL A 121 -0.89 -13.75 -2.43
N THR A 122 -2.20 -13.96 -2.34
CA THR A 122 -2.83 -15.29 -2.43
C THR A 122 -2.47 -15.96 -3.76
N TRP A 123 -2.61 -15.22 -4.86
CA TRP A 123 -2.23 -15.71 -6.19
C TRP A 123 -0.74 -16.06 -6.26
N ALA A 124 0.14 -15.15 -5.81
CA ALA A 124 1.58 -15.35 -5.89
C ALA A 124 2.06 -16.56 -5.06
N VAL A 125 1.50 -16.76 -3.86
CA VAL A 125 1.79 -17.91 -3.00
C VAL A 125 1.31 -19.21 -3.63
N ASN A 126 0.09 -19.25 -4.17
CA ASN A 126 -0.44 -20.46 -4.80
C ASN A 126 0.38 -20.85 -6.04
N GLU A 127 0.75 -19.88 -6.89
CA GLU A 127 1.57 -20.17 -8.06
C GLU A 127 2.97 -20.67 -7.70
N ALA A 128 3.57 -20.13 -6.63
CA ALA A 128 4.86 -20.63 -6.11
C ALA A 128 4.76 -22.07 -5.58
N ILE A 129 3.61 -22.46 -4.99
CA ILE A 129 3.35 -23.84 -4.56
C ILE A 129 3.16 -24.76 -5.78
N GLU A 130 2.35 -24.32 -6.77
CA GLU A 130 2.07 -25.10 -7.98
C GLU A 130 3.33 -25.36 -8.82
N THR A 131 4.24 -24.40 -8.88
CA THR A 131 5.53 -24.53 -9.59
C THR A 131 6.61 -25.25 -8.79
N GLY A 132 6.35 -25.53 -7.50
CA GLY A 132 7.31 -26.17 -6.59
C GLY A 132 8.41 -25.24 -6.06
N GLU A 133 8.32 -23.92 -6.30
CA GLU A 133 9.21 -22.92 -5.70
C GLU A 133 9.04 -22.86 -4.17
N LEU A 134 7.79 -22.92 -3.71
CA LEU A 134 7.44 -22.87 -2.29
C LEU A 134 6.91 -24.23 -1.83
N THR A 135 7.58 -24.83 -0.85
CA THR A 135 7.07 -25.98 -0.08
C THR A 135 6.94 -25.59 1.38
N THR A 136 5.79 -25.84 2.00
CA THR A 136 5.56 -25.51 3.41
C THR A 136 4.55 -26.47 4.05
N ASP A 137 4.74 -26.74 5.34
CA ASP A 137 3.79 -27.49 6.17
C ASP A 137 2.78 -26.56 6.89
N THR A 138 2.90 -25.24 6.69
CA THR A 138 2.06 -24.22 7.33
C THR A 138 0.73 -24.04 6.59
N ASP A 139 -0.29 -23.60 7.32
CA ASP A 139 -1.55 -23.15 6.72
C ASP A 139 -1.33 -21.96 5.75
N ILE A 140 -1.78 -22.15 4.50
CA ILE A 140 -1.59 -21.18 3.41
C ILE A 140 -2.28 -19.85 3.73
N ALA A 141 -3.47 -19.87 4.34
CA ALA A 141 -4.20 -18.66 4.68
C ALA A 141 -3.40 -17.80 5.68
N SER A 142 -2.84 -18.43 6.72
CA SER A 142 -1.99 -17.77 7.70
C SER A 142 -0.70 -17.21 7.09
N LEU A 143 -0.09 -17.93 6.14
CA LEU A 143 1.08 -17.45 5.39
C LEU A 143 0.74 -16.20 4.58
N VAL A 144 -0.40 -16.22 3.87
CA VAL A 144 -0.89 -15.06 3.10
C VAL A 144 -1.12 -13.86 4.00
N GLU A 145 -1.81 -14.03 5.13
CA GLU A 145 -2.05 -12.91 6.07
C GLU A 145 -0.77 -12.33 6.62
N MET A 146 0.22 -13.17 6.95
CA MET A 146 1.53 -12.72 7.42
C MET A 146 2.23 -11.89 6.34
N LEU A 147 2.26 -12.36 5.09
CA LEU A 147 2.86 -11.62 3.98
C LEU A 147 2.12 -10.32 3.68
N VAL A 148 0.79 -10.31 3.73
CA VAL A 148 -0.02 -9.09 3.61
C VAL A 148 0.33 -8.10 4.72
N ALA A 149 0.44 -8.55 5.97
CA ALA A 149 0.82 -7.70 7.09
C ALA A 149 2.22 -7.08 6.89
N VAL A 150 3.18 -7.84 6.37
CA VAL A 150 4.52 -7.33 6.03
C VAL A 150 4.45 -6.28 4.92
N LEU A 151 3.70 -6.53 3.83
CA LEU A 151 3.53 -5.57 2.73
C LEU A 151 2.93 -4.24 3.22
N TRP A 152 1.89 -4.30 4.05
CA TRP A 152 1.27 -3.11 4.63
C TRP A 152 2.18 -2.40 5.64
N GLY A 153 3.00 -3.15 6.38
CA GLY A 153 4.06 -2.61 7.23
C GLY A 153 5.09 -1.80 6.42
N MET A 154 5.48 -2.29 5.24
CA MET A 154 6.35 -1.55 4.31
C MET A 154 5.67 -0.29 3.77
N GLY A 155 4.39 -0.36 3.41
CA GLY A 155 3.61 0.81 3.00
C GLY A 155 3.48 1.87 4.10
N PHE A 156 3.29 1.45 5.34
CA PHE A 156 3.32 2.34 6.51
C PHE A 156 4.70 2.97 6.71
N TYR A 157 5.76 2.17 6.66
CA TYR A 157 7.12 2.66 6.82
C TYR A 157 7.46 3.71 5.76
N ALA A 158 7.11 3.45 4.49
CA ALA A 158 7.21 4.40 3.39
C ALA A 158 6.44 5.69 3.68
N GLY A 159 5.14 5.57 4.00
CA GLY A 159 4.27 6.71 4.22
C GLY A 159 4.65 7.61 5.39
N PHE A 160 5.11 7.05 6.51
CA PHE A 160 5.19 7.77 7.78
C PHE A 160 6.55 7.76 8.50
N VAL A 161 7.43 6.80 8.22
CA VAL A 161 8.65 6.59 9.02
C VAL A 161 9.93 6.86 8.24
N GLY A 162 10.19 6.07 7.19
CA GLY A 162 11.48 6.06 6.49
C GLY A 162 11.66 7.20 5.51
N SER A 163 12.91 7.48 5.13
CA SER A 163 13.21 8.12 3.86
C SER A 163 13.13 7.11 2.71
N HIS A 164 13.10 7.61 1.47
CA HIS A 164 13.17 6.78 0.27
C HIS A 164 14.40 5.83 0.29
N GLU A 165 15.58 6.34 0.65
CA GLU A 165 16.80 5.54 0.77
C GLU A 165 16.70 4.44 1.83
N GLN A 166 16.11 4.74 3.00
CA GLN A 166 15.91 3.74 4.05
C GLN A 166 14.90 2.67 3.63
N LEU A 167 13.90 3.05 2.84
CA LEU A 167 12.88 2.14 2.34
C LEU A 167 13.45 1.15 1.33
N GLU A 168 14.31 1.60 0.41
CA GLU A 168 15.08 0.72 -0.49
C GLU A 168 15.94 -0.28 0.31
N GLN A 169 16.69 0.22 1.30
CA GLN A 169 17.54 -0.62 2.14
C GLN A 169 16.74 -1.70 2.89
N ILE A 170 15.57 -1.36 3.46
CA ILE A 170 14.74 -2.32 4.19
C ILE A 170 14.05 -3.29 3.24
N ALA A 171 13.65 -2.87 2.03
CA ALA A 171 13.12 -3.77 1.01
C ALA A 171 14.17 -4.83 0.63
N ASP A 172 15.43 -4.43 0.47
CA ASP A 172 16.55 -5.35 0.24
C ASP A 172 16.77 -6.31 1.42
N GLN A 173 16.69 -5.82 2.67
CA GLN A 173 16.80 -6.70 3.84
C GLN A 173 15.64 -7.70 3.91
N LEU A 174 14.42 -7.28 3.59
CA LEU A 174 13.24 -8.16 3.56
C LEU A 174 13.39 -9.23 2.48
N LYS A 175 13.90 -8.88 1.30
CA LYS A 175 14.24 -9.87 0.26
C LYS A 175 15.22 -10.91 0.79
N LEU A 176 16.33 -10.48 1.39
CA LEU A 176 17.31 -11.38 1.99
C LEU A 176 16.70 -12.25 3.09
N LEU A 177 15.74 -11.71 3.86
CA LEU A 177 15.03 -12.46 4.89
C LEU A 177 14.19 -13.58 4.27
N LEU A 178 13.40 -13.25 3.24
CA LEU A 178 12.54 -14.20 2.54
C LEU A 178 13.34 -15.29 1.79
N GLU A 179 14.55 -14.95 1.33
CA GLU A 179 15.48 -15.91 0.73
C GLU A 179 16.26 -16.75 1.77
N ASN A 180 16.03 -16.56 3.07
CA ASN A 180 16.79 -17.20 4.16
C ASN A 180 18.30 -16.87 4.14
N ARG A 181 18.66 -15.68 3.65
CA ARG A 181 20.04 -15.22 3.48
C ARG A 181 20.41 -14.02 4.36
N LEU A 182 19.45 -13.45 5.10
CA LEU A 182 19.68 -12.27 5.90
C LEU A 182 20.57 -12.53 7.12
N TRP A 183 20.27 -13.56 7.89
CA TRP A 183 21.01 -13.87 9.12
C TRP A 183 20.98 -15.37 9.46
N HIS A 184 21.89 -15.77 10.33
CA HIS A 184 21.88 -17.10 10.96
C HIS A 184 21.75 -16.93 12.48
N LEU A 185 20.64 -17.39 13.04
CA LEU A 185 20.43 -17.39 14.49
C LEU A 185 21.12 -18.62 15.09
N LYS A 186 21.94 -18.40 16.11
CA LYS A 186 22.46 -19.50 16.93
C LYS A 186 21.38 -19.92 17.92
N PRO A 187 21.16 -21.24 18.16
CA PRO A 187 20.25 -21.68 19.21
C PRO A 187 20.69 -21.13 20.56
N ALA A 188 19.74 -20.83 21.44
CA ALA A 188 20.04 -20.65 22.85
C ALA A 188 20.45 -22.00 23.45
N GLU A 189 21.56 -22.03 24.19
CA GLU A 189 22.04 -23.21 24.94
C GLU A 189 21.07 -23.65 26.03
#